data_AF-A0A9W9MGA4-F1
#
_entry.id   AF-A0A9W9MGA4-F1
#
_cell.length_a   1.000
_cell.length_b   1.000
_cell.length_c   1.000
_cell.angle_alpha   90.00
_cell.angle_beta   90.00
_cell.angle_gamma   90.00
#
_symmetry.space_group_name_H-M   'P 1'
#
loop_
_entity.id
_entity.type
_entity.pdbx_description
1 polymer ?
#
loop_
_entity_poly.entity_id
_entity_poly.type
_entity_poly.pdbx_seq_one_letter_code
_entity_poly.pdbx_strand_id
1 'polypeptide(L)'
;MNADKKVVPESIPSINNEDLELLTELLLRARRRSLRQLAAVLDTIHQIGDLERLVELGTSTTQSRSCILILHQLDRINWALVQRLAIILNEQVADEAMEQDIWERVNG
;
A
#
# COMPACT_ATOMS: atom_id res chain seq x y z
N MET A 1 -21.02 -17.27 -55.28
CA MET A 1 -20.85 -16.41 -54.08
C MET A 1 -20.79 -17.31 -52.87
N ASN A 2 -19.69 -17.23 -52.12
CA ASN A 2 -19.58 -17.31 -50.66
C ASN A 2 -18.15 -17.76 -50.34
N ALA A 3 -17.28 -16.76 -50.19
CA ALA A 3 -15.93 -16.96 -49.69
C ALA A 3 -16.04 -17.34 -48.21
N ASP A 4 -15.64 -18.58 -47.92
CA ASP A 4 -15.57 -19.12 -46.58
C ASP A 4 -14.50 -18.35 -45.80
N LYS A 5 -14.94 -17.46 -44.89
CA LYS A 5 -14.04 -16.69 -44.03
C LYS A 5 -13.44 -17.66 -43.01
N LYS A 6 -12.23 -18.17 -43.31
CA LYS A 6 -11.38 -18.80 -42.30
C LYS A 6 -11.18 -17.84 -41.13
N VAL A 7 -11.83 -18.12 -40.01
CA VAL A 7 -11.53 -17.51 -38.72
C VAL A 7 -10.15 -18.05 -38.34
N VAL A 8 -9.12 -17.23 -38.52
CA VAL A 8 -7.80 -17.50 -37.99
C VAL A 8 -7.95 -17.48 -36.47
N PRO A 9 -7.63 -18.57 -35.74
CA PRO A 9 -7.64 -18.51 -34.29
C PRO A 9 -6.61 -17.47 -33.86
N GLU A 10 -7.07 -16.46 -33.15
CA GLU A 10 -6.23 -15.42 -32.57
C GLU A 10 -5.20 -16.13 -31.68
N SER A 11 -3.92 -16.03 -32.06
CA SER A 11 -2.84 -16.70 -31.36
C SER A 11 -2.76 -16.12 -29.96
N ILE A 12 -3.09 -16.92 -28.95
CA ILE A 12 -2.88 -16.53 -27.56
C ILE A 12 -1.37 -16.26 -27.41
N PRO A 13 -0.95 -15.05 -26.98
CA PRO A 13 0.46 -14.77 -26.77
C PRO A 13 1.01 -15.77 -25.76
N SER A 14 2.08 -16.48 -26.12
CA SER A 14 2.78 -17.37 -25.21
C SER A 14 3.54 -16.52 -24.20
N ILE A 15 3.02 -16.39 -22.98
CA ILE A 15 3.73 -15.68 -21.90
C ILE A 15 5.02 -16.47 -21.58
N ASN A 16 6.16 -15.79 -21.59
CA ASN A 16 7.43 -16.40 -21.20
C ASN A 16 7.40 -16.76 -19.70
N ASN A 17 8.09 -17.82 -19.30
CA ASN A 17 8.13 -18.22 -17.88
C ASN A 17 8.67 -17.12 -16.97
N GLU A 18 9.61 -16.30 -17.47
CA GLU A 18 10.17 -15.14 -16.73
C GLU A 18 9.10 -14.07 -16.43
N ASP A 19 8.20 -13.80 -17.38
CA ASP A 19 7.10 -12.83 -17.19
C ASP A 19 6.05 -13.36 -16.19
N LEU A 20 5.78 -14.68 -16.20
CA LEU A 20 4.91 -15.32 -15.23
C LEU A 20 5.49 -15.26 -13.80
N GLU A 21 6.79 -15.49 -13.65
CA GLU A 21 7.49 -15.35 -12.36
C GLU A 21 7.41 -13.92 -11.84
N LEU A 22 7.65 -12.93 -12.71
CA LEU A 22 7.59 -11.51 -12.36
C LEU A 22 6.17 -11.07 -11.97
N LEU A 23 5.14 -11.48 -12.72
CA LEU A 23 3.73 -11.22 -12.38
C LEU A 23 3.33 -11.88 -11.05
N THR A 24 3.82 -13.10 -10.81
CA THR A 24 3.58 -13.79 -9.52
C THR A 24 4.21 -13.01 -8.37
N GLU A 25 5.42 -12.49 -8.54
CA GLU A 25 6.08 -11.67 -7.54
C GLU A 25 5.33 -10.36 -7.27
N LEU A 26 4.89 -9.67 -8.32
CA LEU A 26 4.08 -8.45 -8.25
C LEU A 26 2.78 -8.68 -7.46
N LEU A 27 2.05 -9.76 -7.75
CA LEU A 27 0.84 -10.13 -7.02
C LEU A 27 1.12 -10.39 -5.53
N LEU A 28 2.22 -11.08 -5.22
CA LEU A 28 2.64 -11.30 -3.83
C LEU A 28 2.98 -9.99 -3.13
N ARG A 29 3.66 -9.06 -3.80
CA ARG A 29 3.98 -7.72 -3.27
C ARG A 29 2.72 -6.91 -3.03
N ALA A 30 1.79 -6.87 -3.99
CA ALA A 30 0.50 -6.20 -3.86
C ALA A 30 -0.30 -6.72 -2.65
N ARG A 31 -0.36 -8.04 -2.45
CA ARG A 31 -1.02 -8.64 -1.27
C ARG A 31 -0.30 -8.32 0.03
N ARG A 32 1.03 -8.29 0.03
CA ARG A 32 1.83 -7.93 1.22
C ARG A 32 1.66 -6.44 1.57
N ARG A 33 1.46 -5.59 0.56
CA ARG A 33 1.27 -4.14 0.69
C ARG A 33 0.03 -3.78 1.50
N SER A 34 -1.13 -4.35 1.16
CA SER A 34 -2.38 -4.10 1.89
C SER A 34 -2.28 -4.50 3.36
N LEU A 35 -1.60 -5.61 3.65
CA LEU A 35 -1.30 -6.04 5.01
C LEU A 35 -0.38 -5.06 5.75
N ARG A 36 0.64 -4.51 5.07
CA ARG A 36 1.52 -3.48 5.65
C ARG A 36 0.79 -2.18 5.94
N GLN A 37 -0.12 -1.74 5.06
CA GLN A 37 -0.97 -0.57 5.30
C GLN A 37 -1.84 -0.78 6.53
N LEU A 38 -2.52 -1.94 6.60
CA LEU A 38 -3.34 -2.29 7.75
C LEU A 38 -2.51 -2.32 9.04
N ALA A 39 -1.33 -2.94 9.02
CA ALA A 39 -0.43 -2.97 10.18
C ALA A 39 0.00 -1.56 10.61
N ALA A 40 0.36 -0.68 9.68
CA ALA A 40 0.74 0.71 9.99
C ALA A 40 -0.41 1.50 10.65
N VAL A 41 -1.64 1.29 10.18
CA VAL A 41 -2.84 1.90 10.77
C VAL A 41 -3.10 1.34 12.17
N LEU A 42 -3.03 0.02 12.35
CA LEU A 42 -3.23 -0.62 13.66
C LEU A 42 -2.18 -0.18 14.69
N ASP A 43 -0.90 -0.09 14.29
CA ASP A 43 0.17 0.46 15.13
C ASP A 43 -0.16 1.89 15.59
N THR A 44 -0.67 2.71 14.68
CA THR A 44 -1.03 4.11 14.97
C THR A 44 -2.21 4.16 15.95
N ILE A 45 -3.23 3.32 15.74
CA ILE A 45 -4.38 3.21 16.66
C ILE A 45 -3.92 2.82 18.07
N HIS A 46 -3.00 1.85 18.19
CA HIS A 46 -2.44 1.47 19.49
C HIS A 46 -1.70 2.63 20.15
N GLN A 47 -0.87 3.38 19.41
CA GLN A 47 -0.15 4.53 19.95
C GLN A 47 -1.09 5.65 20.42
N ILE A 48 -2.20 5.88 19.72
CA ILE A 48 -3.24 6.83 20.14
C ILE A 48 -3.92 6.34 21.42
N GLY A 49 -4.30 5.06 21.49
CA GLY A 49 -4.92 4.49 22.69
C GLY A 49 -4.01 4.54 23.92
N ASP A 50 -2.70 4.31 23.75
CA ASP A 50 -1.72 4.48 24.82
C ASP A 50 -1.61 5.94 25.28
N LEU A 51 -1.71 6.89 24.34
CA LEU A 51 -1.73 8.30 24.65
C LEU A 51 -2.99 8.69 25.44
N GLU A 52 -4.17 8.24 25.04
CA GLU A 52 -5.44 8.47 25.74
C GLU A 52 -5.39 8.00 27.19
N ARG A 53 -4.84 6.81 27.46
CA ARG A 53 -4.63 6.29 28.82
C ARG A 53 -3.73 7.20 29.67
N LEU A 54 -2.69 7.79 29.07
CA LEU A 54 -1.81 8.73 29.79
C LEU A 54 -2.54 10.04 30.13
N VAL A 55 -3.51 10.47 29.30
CA VAL A 55 -4.35 11.63 29.58
C VAL A 55 -5.29 11.35 30.75
N GLU A 56 -5.92 10.18 30.79
CA GLU A 56 -6.85 9.76 31.86
C GLU A 56 -6.18 9.68 33.24
N LEU A 57 -4.86 9.47 33.28
CA LEU A 57 -4.06 9.41 34.51
C LEU A 57 -3.58 10.79 35.01
N GLY A 58 -3.80 11.88 34.25
CA GLY A 58 -3.36 13.23 34.60
C GLY A 58 -4.29 13.96 35.58
N THR A 59 -3.73 14.61 36.61
CA THR A 59 -4.50 15.43 37.57
C THR A 59 -4.77 16.86 37.05
N SER A 60 -5.87 17.49 37.49
CA SER A 60 -6.44 18.71 36.87
C SER A 60 -5.56 19.98 36.97
N THR A 61 -4.51 19.99 37.78
CA THR A 61 -3.68 21.19 38.03
C THR A 61 -2.56 21.43 37.01
N THR A 62 -2.31 20.49 36.09
CA THR A 62 -1.28 20.60 35.01
C THR A 62 -1.85 20.54 33.59
N GLN A 63 -3.18 20.70 33.46
CA GLN A 63 -3.96 20.39 32.26
C GLN A 63 -3.46 21.09 30.99
N SER A 64 -3.08 22.39 31.04
CA SER A 64 -2.65 23.13 29.85
C SER A 64 -1.30 22.66 29.28
N ARG A 65 -0.32 22.32 30.14
CA ARG A 65 0.97 21.76 29.70
C ARG A 65 0.82 20.31 29.22
N SER A 66 -0.09 19.56 29.83
CA SER A 66 -0.44 18.21 29.40
C SER A 66 -1.05 18.21 27.98
N CYS A 67 -2.00 19.11 27.70
CA CYS A 67 -2.62 19.23 26.37
C CYS A 67 -1.61 19.52 25.25
N ILE A 68 -0.63 20.41 25.50
CA ILE A 68 0.41 20.72 24.50
C ILE A 68 1.29 19.48 24.22
N LEU A 69 1.64 18.71 25.24
CA LEU A 69 2.42 17.49 25.08
C LEU A 69 1.64 16.41 24.31
N ILE A 70 0.35 16.27 24.61
CA ILE A 70 -0.56 15.35 23.90
C ILE A 70 -0.64 15.72 22.42
N LEU A 71 -0.85 17.00 22.10
CA LEU A 71 -0.88 17.48 20.70
C LEU A 71 0.44 17.19 19.97
N HIS A 72 1.59 17.46 20.61
CA HIS A 72 2.88 17.12 20.02
C HIS A 72 3.07 15.61 19.81
N GLN A 73 2.56 14.77 20.71
CA GLN A 73 2.61 13.32 20.54
C GLN A 73 1.71 12.86 19.39
N LEU A 74 0.49 13.39 19.28
CA LEU A 74 -0.40 13.14 18.14
C LEU A 74 0.23 13.54 16.81
N ASP A 75 0.85 14.73 16.74
CA ASP A 75 1.53 15.19 15.53
C ASP A 75 2.66 14.24 15.13
N ARG A 76 3.43 13.73 16.09
CA ARG A 76 4.50 12.76 15.82
C ARG A 76 3.96 11.42 15.33
N ILE A 77 2.87 10.93 15.94
CA ILE A 77 2.20 9.69 15.52
C ILE A 77 1.67 9.85 14.09
N ASN A 78 0.97 10.95 13.81
CA ASN A 78 0.44 11.26 12.48
C ASN A 78 1.55 11.37 11.44
N TRP A 79 2.64 12.08 11.75
CA TRP A 79 3.78 12.18 10.86
C TRP A 79 4.39 10.81 10.54
N ALA A 80 4.57 9.96 11.54
CA ALA A 80 5.10 8.61 11.35
C ALA A 80 4.18 7.76 10.46
N LEU A 81 2.86 7.85 10.64
CA LEU A 81 1.90 7.16 9.78
C LEU A 81 1.98 7.65 8.33
N VAL A 82 1.97 8.97 8.12
CA VAL A 82 2.07 9.57 6.78
C VAL A 82 3.33 9.14 6.07
N GLN A 83 4.48 9.14 6.75
CA GLN A 83 5.74 8.68 6.17
C GLN A 83 5.70 7.21 5.76
N ARG A 84 5.16 6.33 6.62
CA ARG A 84 5.01 4.89 6.31
C ARG A 84 4.09 4.66 5.11
N LEU A 85 2.95 5.37 5.06
CA LEU A 85 2.01 5.25 3.94
C LEU A 85 2.59 5.81 2.64
N ALA A 86 3.36 6.89 2.69
CA ALA A 86 4.04 7.46 1.52
C ALA A 86 5.07 6.49 0.92
N ILE A 87 5.86 5.80 1.76
CA ILE A 87 6.79 4.76 1.29
C ILE A 87 6.02 3.65 0.56
N ILE A 88 4.94 3.17 1.17
CA ILE A 88 4.09 2.12 0.59
C ILE A 88 3.48 2.57 -0.75
N LEU A 89 3.04 3.83 -0.85
CA LEU A 89 2.49 4.39 -2.07
C LEU A 89 3.55 4.49 -3.18
N ASN A 90 4.77 4.90 -2.86
CA ASN A 90 5.86 4.96 -3.84
C ASN A 90 6.22 3.57 -4.37
N GLU A 91 6.25 2.55 -3.50
CA GLU A 91 6.40 1.15 -3.92
C GLU A 91 5.27 0.72 -4.87
N GLN A 92 4.03 1.14 -4.61
CA GLN A 92 2.90 0.87 -5.49
C GLN A 92 3.06 1.48 -6.87
N VAL A 93 3.44 2.75 -6.96
CA VAL A 93 3.64 3.43 -8.24
C VAL A 93 4.72 2.72 -9.07
N ALA A 94 5.79 2.26 -8.42
CA ALA A 94 6.86 1.52 -9.09
C ALA A 94 6.39 0.14 -9.59
N ASP A 95 5.62 -0.58 -8.77
CA ASP A 95 5.07 -1.89 -9.16
C ASP A 95 4.04 -1.75 -10.31
N GLU A 96 3.17 -0.73 -10.29
CA GLU A 96 2.21 -0.43 -11.37
C GLU A 96 2.90 -0.09 -12.70
N ALA A 97 3.98 0.70 -12.66
CA ALA A 97 4.77 1.00 -13.85
C ALA A 97 5.41 -0.26 -14.45
N MET A 98 5.85 -1.19 -13.60
CA MET A 98 6.41 -2.48 -14.02
C MET A 98 5.34 -3.41 -14.61
N GLU A 99 4.15 -3.46 -14.00
CA GLU A 99 3.01 -4.20 -14.57
C GLU A 99 2.63 -3.69 -15.97
N GLN A 100 2.62 -2.38 -16.17
CA GLN A 100 2.34 -1.78 -17.46
C GLN A 100 3.40 -2.13 -18.51
N ASP A 101 4.69 -2.06 -18.17
CA ASP A 101 5.79 -2.44 -19.06
C ASP A 101 5.70 -3.91 -19.50
N ILE A 102 5.38 -4.83 -18.57
CA ILE A 102 5.15 -6.25 -18.92
C ILE A 102 3.96 -6.39 -19.88
N TRP A 103 2.86 -5.67 -19.61
CA TRP A 103 1.66 -5.73 -20.46
C TRP A 103 1.91 -5.23 -21.88
N GLU A 104 2.71 -4.16 -22.04
CA GLU A 104 3.13 -3.64 -23.33
C GLU A 104 4.03 -4.63 -24.09
N ARG A 105 4.92 -5.34 -23.40
CA ARG A 105 5.79 -6.37 -24.02
C ARG A 105 5.04 -7.61 -24.49
N VAL A 106 3.98 -8.01 -23.79
CA VAL A 106 3.20 -9.22 -24.12
C VAL A 106 2.19 -8.96 -25.24
N ASN A 107 1.67 -7.74 -25.36
CA ASN A 107 0.59 -7.39 -26.30
C ASN A 107 1.01 -6.46 -27.46
N GLY A 108 2.22 -5.90 -27.43
CA GLY A 108 2.79 -5.07 -28.51
C GLY A 108 3.56 -5.87 -29.54
#